data_AF-A0A963EN26-F1
#
_entry.id   AF-A0A963EN26-F1
#
_cell.length_a   1.000
_cell.length_b   1.000
_cell.length_c   1.000
_cell.angle_alpha   90.00
_cell.angle_beta   90.00
_cell.angle_gamma   90.00
#
_symmetry.space_group_name_H-M   'P 1'
#
loop_
_entity.id
_entity.type
_entity.pdbx_description
1 polymer ?
#
loop_
_entity_poly.entity_id
_entity_poly.type
_entity_poly.pdbx_seq_one_letter_code
_entity_poly.pdbx_strand_id
1 'polypeptide(L)'
;MKFLRTLLTLFMVLAMLALGILFALQNKQPVPLDLLVYTFAPQSLALWVLCAFALGGLLGLLMSSLYLVRMRAALAVSKRELGKARAALKAQGSTGPAAEAA
;
A
#
# COMPACT_ATOMS: atom_id res chain seq x y z
N MET A 1 -21.59 0.09 4.19
CA MET A 1 -20.33 0.35 3.44
C MET A 1 -19.12 -0.45 3.91
N LYS A 2 -18.76 -0.46 5.20
CA LYS A 2 -17.58 -1.22 5.69
C LYS A 2 -17.74 -2.74 5.59
N PHE A 3 -18.91 -3.28 5.96
CA PHE A 3 -19.19 -4.72 5.87
C PHE A 3 -19.11 -5.27 4.44
N LEU A 4 -19.77 -4.61 3.48
CA LEU A 4 -19.72 -5.01 2.07
C LEU A 4 -18.29 -4.99 1.52
N ARG A 5 -17.49 -3.96 1.87
CA ARG A 5 -16.08 -3.87 1.48
C ARG A 5 -15.26 -5.00 2.09
N THR A 6 -15.47 -5.33 3.37
CA THR A 6 -14.80 -6.45 4.04
C THR A 6 -15.19 -7.78 3.40
N LEU A 7 -16.48 -8.01 3.14
CA LEU A 7 -16.98 -9.24 2.51
C LEU A 7 -16.40 -9.42 1.11
N LEU A 8 -16.40 -8.36 0.30
CA LEU A 8 -15.82 -8.38 -1.04
C LEU A 8 -14.30 -8.60 -1.00
N THR A 9 -13.61 -8.00 -0.04
CA THR A 9 -12.17 -8.24 0.15
C THR A 9 -11.90 -9.69 0.55
N LEU A 10 -12.68 -10.24 1.49
CA LEU A 10 -12.57 -11.64 1.92
C LEU A 10 -12.84 -12.59 0.77
N PHE A 11 -13.90 -12.35 0.01
CA PHE A 11 -14.24 -13.13 -1.18
C PHE A 11 -13.10 -13.10 -2.20
N MET A 12 -12.52 -11.93 -2.46
CA MET A 12 -11.41 -11.79 -3.41
C MET A 12 -10.15 -12.52 -2.93
N VAL A 13 -9.82 -12.44 -1.63
CA VAL A 13 -8.71 -13.20 -1.04
C VAL A 13 -8.95 -14.70 -1.17
N LEU A 14 -10.16 -15.18 -0.86
CA LEU A 14 -10.50 -16.59 -0.95
C LEU A 14 -10.46 -17.09 -2.40
N ALA A 15 -10.96 -16.29 -3.34
CA ALA A 15 -10.89 -16.57 -4.76
C ALA A 15 -9.44 -16.66 -5.26
N MET A 16 -8.58 -15.70 -4.87
CA MET A 16 -7.15 -15.76 -5.19
C MET A 16 -6.48 -17.01 -4.62
N LEU A 17 -6.83 -17.39 -3.39
CA LEU A 17 -6.28 -18.58 -2.74
C LEU A 17 -6.71 -19.86 -3.48
N ALA A 18 -7.99 -19.97 -3.80
CA ALA A 18 -8.55 -21.10 -4.55
C ALA A 18 -7.92 -21.21 -5.95
N LEU A 19 -7.79 -20.08 -6.66
CA LEU A 19 -7.12 -20.04 -7.97
C LEU A 19 -5.65 -20.42 -7.87
N GLY A 20 -4.93 -19.93 -6.85
CA GLY A 20 -3.52 -20.28 -6.63
C GLY A 20 -3.33 -21.77 -6.34
N ILE A 21 -4.19 -22.36 -5.51
CA ILE A 21 -4.18 -23.80 -5.22
C ILE A 21 -4.50 -24.60 -6.48
N LEU A 22 -5.57 -24.26 -7.20
CA LEU A 22 -5.96 -24.96 -8.42
C LEU A 22 -4.86 -24.87 -9.49
N PHE A 23 -4.26 -23.70 -9.64
CA PHE A 23 -3.11 -23.47 -10.51
C PHE A 23 -1.92 -24.35 -10.10
N ALA A 24 -1.62 -24.44 -8.80
CA ALA A 24 -0.54 -25.31 -8.30
C ALA A 24 -0.81 -26.80 -8.52
N LEU A 25 -2.06 -27.22 -8.39
CA LEU A 25 -2.45 -28.62 -8.61
C LEU A 25 -2.41 -29.00 -10.08
N GLN A 26 -2.83 -28.11 -10.98
CA GLN A 26 -2.90 -28.38 -12.41
C GLN A 26 -1.53 -28.22 -13.11
N ASN A 27 -0.65 -27.37 -12.59
CA ASN A 27 0.64 -27.03 -13.22
C ASN A 27 1.84 -27.62 -12.46
N LYS A 28 1.79 -28.93 -12.19
CA LYS A 28 2.89 -29.69 -11.56
C LYS A 28 4.00 -30.08 -12.55
N GLN A 29 3.88 -29.70 -13.82
CA GLN A 29 4.85 -30.03 -14.85
C GLN A 29 6.23 -29.46 -14.47
N PRO A 30 7.29 -30.28 -14.43
CA PRO A 30 8.62 -29.82 -14.11
C PRO A 30 9.20 -29.04 -15.30
N VAL A 31 9.50 -27.76 -15.07
CA VAL A 31 10.04 -26.85 -16.08
C VAL A 31 11.32 -26.22 -15.53
N PRO A 32 12.46 -26.32 -16.25
CA PRO A 32 13.66 -25.57 -15.89
C PRO A 32 13.43 -24.08 -16.11
N LEU A 33 13.79 -23.25 -15.13
CA LEU A 33 13.72 -21.80 -15.27
C LEU A 33 15.06 -21.29 -15.80
N ASP A 34 15.09 -20.86 -17.05
CA ASP A 34 16.25 -20.23 -17.68
C ASP A 34 16.15 -18.70 -17.54
N LEU A 35 17.09 -18.10 -16.80
CA LEU A 35 17.20 -16.65 -16.62
C LEU A 35 18.20 -16.01 -17.59
N LEU A 36 18.53 -16.68 -18.72
CA LEU A 36 19.51 -16.24 -19.73
C LEU A 36 20.97 -16.33 -19.25
N VAL A 37 21.22 -16.04 -17.97
CA VAL A 37 22.55 -16.12 -17.32
C VAL A 37 22.72 -17.42 -16.53
N TYR A 38 21.62 -18.00 -16.06
CA TYR A 38 21.64 -19.19 -15.22
C TYR A 38 20.33 -19.97 -15.37
N THR A 39 20.42 -21.30 -15.45
CA THR A 39 19.28 -22.19 -15.53
C THR A 39 19.11 -22.93 -14.21
N PHE A 40 17.95 -22.79 -13.58
CA PHE A 40 17.61 -23.52 -12.36
C PHE A 40 17.22 -24.97 -12.65
N ALA A 41 17.37 -25.82 -11.63
CA ALA A 41 16.88 -27.19 -11.68
C ALA A 41 15.37 -27.23 -12.01
N PRO A 42 14.91 -28.24 -12.77
CA PRO A 42 13.50 -28.37 -13.13
C PRO A 42 12.62 -28.48 -11.89
N GLN A 43 11.77 -27.48 -11.67
CA GLN A 43 10.80 -27.41 -10.59
C GLN A 43 9.41 -27.20 -11.19
N SER A 44 8.33 -27.32 -10.40
CA SER A 44 6.98 -27.14 -10.95
C SER A 44 6.81 -25.72 -11.51
N LEU A 45 6.21 -25.62 -12.70
CA LEU A 45 5.86 -24.32 -13.31
C LEU A 45 5.08 -23.43 -12.33
N ALA A 46 4.17 -24.06 -11.58
CA ALA A 46 3.41 -23.40 -10.52
C ALA A 46 4.29 -22.68 -9.50
N LEU A 47 5.37 -23.31 -9.03
CA LEU A 47 6.27 -22.72 -8.05
C LEU A 47 6.88 -21.45 -8.60
N TRP A 48 7.42 -21.47 -9.82
CA TRP A 48 8.06 -20.31 -10.42
C TRP A 48 7.10 -19.12 -10.54
N VAL A 49 5.90 -19.36 -11.08
CA VAL A 49 4.90 -18.31 -11.29
C VAL A 49 4.37 -17.77 -9.95
N LEU A 50 4.06 -18.65 -8.98
CA LEU A 50 3.56 -18.22 -7.68
C LEU A 50 4.62 -17.49 -6.85
N CYS A 51 5.89 -17.91 -6.91
CA CYS A 51 6.99 -17.20 -6.26
C CYS A 51 7.19 -15.82 -6.89
N ALA A 52 7.22 -15.71 -8.21
CA ALA A 52 7.33 -14.42 -8.90
C ALA A 52 6.16 -13.49 -8.57
N PHE A 53 4.93 -14.02 -8.55
CA PHE A 53 3.73 -13.29 -8.15
C PHE A 53 3.81 -12.80 -6.70
N ALA A 54 4.20 -13.68 -5.77
CA ALA A 54 4.34 -13.33 -4.36
C ALA A 54 5.41 -12.25 -4.15
N LEU A 55 6.58 -12.39 -4.80
CA LEU A 55 7.65 -11.40 -4.74
C LEU A 55 7.20 -10.05 -5.31
N GLY A 56 6.56 -10.04 -6.48
CA GLY A 56 6.00 -8.83 -7.08
C GLY A 56 4.95 -8.16 -6.19
N GLY A 57 4.05 -8.96 -5.61
CA GLY A 57 3.03 -8.48 -4.67
C GLY A 57 3.63 -7.88 -3.40
N LEU A 58 4.64 -8.53 -2.81
CA LEU A 58 5.37 -8.02 -1.64
C LEU A 58 6.08 -6.72 -1.96
N LEU A 59 6.79 -6.63 -3.09
CA LEU A 59 7.45 -5.39 -3.52
C LEU A 59 6.43 -4.27 -3.75
N GLY A 60 5.31 -4.54 -4.42
CA GLY A 60 4.24 -3.58 -4.62
C GLY A 60 3.63 -3.09 -3.31
N LEU A 61 3.44 -3.99 -2.33
CA LEU A 61 2.94 -3.65 -1.00
C LEU A 61 3.93 -2.78 -0.23
N LEU A 62 5.22 -3.12 -0.29
CA LEU A 62 6.29 -2.33 0.32
C LEU A 62 6.33 -0.91 -0.26
N MET A 63 6.31 -0.77 -1.58
CA MET A 63 6.31 0.54 -2.25
C MET A 63 5.07 1.36 -1.88
N SER A 64 3.89 0.73 -1.89
CA SER A 64 2.64 1.37 -1.49
C SER A 64 2.67 1.83 -0.04
N SER A 65 3.20 1.01 0.86
CA SER A 65 3.35 1.33 2.28
C SER A 65 4.26 2.54 2.50
N LEU A 66 5.43 2.56 1.86
CA LEU A 66 6.37 3.68 1.91
C LEU A 66 5.72 4.98 1.42
N TYR A 67 5.00 4.92 0.31
CA TYR A 67 4.28 6.06 -0.25
C TYR A 67 3.21 6.57 0.73
N LEU A 68 2.43 5.67 1.33
CA LEU A 68 1.37 6.01 2.28
C LEU A 68 1.95 6.67 3.54
N VAL A 69 3.05 6.16 4.08
CA VAL A 69 3.75 6.75 5.23
C VAL A 69 4.22 8.17 4.89
N ARG A 70 4.83 8.35 3.71
CA ARG A 70 5.33 9.65 3.25
C ARG A 70 4.19 10.66 3.07
N MET A 71 3.06 10.24 2.49
CA MET A 71 1.85 11.06 2.38
C MET A 71 1.29 11.46 3.74
N ARG A 72 1.22 10.52 4.69
CA ARG A 72 0.73 10.81 6.05
C ARG A 72 1.64 11.79 6.79
N ALA A 73 2.95 11.67 6.62
CA ALA A 73 3.92 12.61 7.19
C ALA A 73 3.75 14.03 6.60
N ALA A 74 3.64 14.15 5.27
CA ALA A 74 3.40 15.44 4.62
C ALA A 74 2.08 16.09 5.07
N LEU A 75 1.01 15.29 5.19
CA LEU A 75 -0.28 15.73 5.69
C LEU A 75 -0.19 16.23 7.14
N ALA A 76 0.56 15.54 8.01
CA ALA A 76 0.79 15.97 9.38
C ALA A 76 1.52 17.31 9.48
N VAL A 77 2.55 17.53 8.65
CA VAL A 77 3.27 18.79 8.57
C VAL A 77 2.36 19.92 8.09
N SER A 78 1.63 19.71 6.99
CA SER A 78 0.70 20.71 6.45
C SER A 78 -0.39 21.10 7.47
N LYS A 79 -0.92 20.13 8.22
CA LYS A 79 -1.86 20.40 9.33
C LYS A 79 -1.27 21.27 10.43
N ARG A 80 0.01 21.08 10.79
CA ARG A 80 0.69 21.91 11.80
C ARG A 80 0.85 23.35 11.32
N GLU A 81 1.24 23.56 10.07
CA GLU A 81 1.41 24.89 9.49
C GLU A 81 0.07 25.65 9.41
N LEU A 82 -1.01 24.97 9.00
CA LEU A 82 -2.36 25.54 9.05
C LEU A 82 -2.78 25.93 10.47
N GLY A 83 -2.41 25.12 11.48
CA GLY A 83 -2.69 25.42 12.88
C GLY A 83 -1.98 26.69 13.36
N LYS A 84 -0.68 26.83 13.04
CA LYS A 84 0.11 28.03 13.38
C LYS A 84 -0.42 29.29 12.70
N ALA A 85 -0.70 29.22 11.40
CA ALA A 85 -1.24 30.35 10.64
C ALA A 85 -2.60 30.81 11.20
N ARG A 86 -3.49 29.87 11.55
CA ARG A 86 -4.77 30.18 12.21
C ARG A 86 -4.59 30.79 13.59
N ALA A 87 -3.59 30.36 14.36
CA ALA A 87 -3.31 30.93 15.68
C ALA A 87 -2.79 32.37 15.57
N ALA A 88 -1.89 32.65 14.63
CA ALA A 88 -1.37 34.00 14.37
C ALA A 88 -2.49 34.98 13.95
N LEU A 89 -3.39 34.56 13.05
CA LEU A 89 -4.54 35.39 12.65
C LEU A 89 -5.47 35.72 13.83
N LYS A 90 -5.71 34.76 14.74
CA LYS A 90 -6.50 35.02 15.96
C LYS A 90 -5.82 36.02 16.90
N ALA A 91 -4.50 35.91 17.09
CA ALA A 91 -3.74 36.84 17.92
C ALA A 91 -3.71 38.27 17.34
N GLN A 92 -3.71 38.40 16.01
CA GLN A 92 -3.79 39.68 15.31
C GLN A 92 -5.19 40.30 15.39
N GLY A 93 -6.25 39.49 15.28
CA GLY A 93 -7.63 39.92 15.50
C GLY A 93 -7.95 40.35 16.94
N SER A 94 -7.16 39.92 17.92
CA SER A 94 -7.27 40.40 19.32
C SER A 94 -6.47 41.68 19.62
N THR A 95 -5.66 42.17 18.68
CA THR A 95 -4.74 43.32 18.89
C THR A 95 -5.11 44.58 18.10
N GLY A 96 -6.25 44.63 17.41
CA GLY A 96 -6.84 45.89 16.93
C GLY A 96 -8.35 45.90 17.10
N PRO A 97 -9.06 47.05 17.15
CA PRO A 97 -8.72 48.44 17.47
C PRO A 97 -9.23 48.84 18.88
N ALA A 98 -9.03 47.99 19.90
CA ALA A 98 -9.46 48.30 21.28
C ALA A 98 -8.38 49.02 22.12
N ALA A 99 -7.12 49.04 21.65
CA ALA A 99 -6.01 49.68 22.34
C ALA A 99 -5.85 51.18 22.03
N GLU A 100 -6.63 51.73 21.07
CA GLU A 100 -6.56 53.14 20.66
C GLU A 100 -7.68 53.99 21.29
N ALA A 101 -8.52 53.39 22.15
CA ALA A 101 -9.68 54.04 22.76
C ALA A 101 -9.61 54.13 24.30
N ALA A 102 -8.45 53.87 24.91
CA ALA A 102 -8.19 54.02 26.34
C ALA A 102 -7.05 55.01 26.57
#